data_AF-A0A3M2YFW8-F1
#
_entry.id   AF-A0A3M2YFW8-F1
#
_cell.length_a   1.000
_cell.length_b   1.000
_cell.length_c   1.000
_cell.angle_alpha   90.00
_cell.angle_beta   90.00
_cell.angle_gamma   90.00
#
_symmetry.space_group_name_H-M   'P 1'
#
loop_
_entity.id
_entity.type
_entity.pdbx_description
1 polymer ?
#
loop_
_entity_poly.entity_id
_entity_poly.type
_entity_poly.pdbx_seq_one_letter_code
_entity_poly.pdbx_strand_id
1 'polypeptide(L)'
;MLTSIKVHLAAEGDNAVRITASCKLSGQTGVEMEALTAASIAALTIYDMCKAVDRGMVIESVRLLEKLGGKSGHFIADDAQVAP
;
A
#
# COMPACT_ATOMS: atom_id res chain seq x y z
N MET A 1 -7.40 -5.52 18.05
CA MET A 1 -6.49 -6.48 17.39
C MET A 1 -6.72 -6.45 15.89
N LEU A 2 -5.65 -6.61 15.08
CA LEU A 2 -5.78 -6.81 13.64
C LEU A 2 -6.49 -8.14 13.39
N THR A 3 -7.48 -8.13 12.51
CA THR A 3 -8.29 -9.30 12.17
C THR A 3 -7.97 -9.83 10.78
N SER A 4 -7.43 -8.98 9.90
CA SER A 4 -6.99 -9.38 8.57
C SER A 4 -5.95 -8.41 8.04
N ILE A 5 -4.93 -8.95 7.38
CA ILE A 5 -3.98 -8.22 6.54
C ILE A 5 -3.93 -8.96 5.22
N LYS A 6 -4.11 -8.23 4.12
CA LYS A 6 -3.91 -8.77 2.76
C LYS A 6 -2.97 -7.85 2.02
N VAL A 7 -1.98 -8.45 1.36
CA VAL A 7 -1.06 -7.74 0.47
C VAL A 7 -1.21 -8.40 -0.90
N HIS A 8 -1.51 -7.59 -1.91
CA HIS A 8 -1.63 -8.00 -3.29
C HIS A 8 -0.52 -7.34 -4.10
N LEU A 9 0.15 -8.15 -4.93
CA LEU A 9 1.18 -7.71 -5.85
C LEU A 9 0.69 -8.01 -7.25
N ALA A 10 0.73 -7.01 -8.13
CA ALA A 10 0.41 -7.17 -9.54
C ALA A 10 1.50 -6.52 -10.39
N ALA A 11 1.97 -7.21 -11.43
CA ALA A 11 2.76 -6.56 -12.46
C ALA A 11 1.87 -5.52 -13.18
N GLU A 12 2.41 -4.33 -13.40
CA GLU A 12 1.75 -3.24 -14.11
C GLU A 12 2.62 -2.83 -15.30
N GLY A 13 2.23 -3.29 -16.48
CA GLY A 13 3.10 -3.22 -17.66
C GLY A 13 4.38 -4.05 -17.47
N ASP A 14 5.45 -3.60 -18.11
CA ASP A 14 6.71 -4.36 -18.15
C ASP A 14 7.68 -3.97 -17.03
N ASN A 15 7.52 -2.79 -16.42
CA ASN A 15 8.52 -2.16 -15.55
C ASN A 15 8.00 -1.70 -14.18
N ALA A 16 6.76 -2.02 -13.81
CA ALA A 16 6.21 -1.61 -12.52
C ALA A 16 5.52 -2.76 -11.80
N VAL A 17 5.52 -2.69 -10.47
CA VAL A 17 4.77 -3.59 -9.59
C VAL A 17 3.84 -2.76 -8.74
N ARG A 18 2.54 -2.94 -8.93
CA ARG A 18 1.50 -2.35 -8.09
C ARG A 18 1.33 -3.17 -6.83
N ILE A 19 1.45 -2.49 -5.69
CA ILE A 19 1.28 -3.07 -4.36
C ILE A 19 0.02 -2.49 -3.73
N THR A 20 -0.90 -3.36 -3.33
CA THR A 20 -2.12 -2.95 -2.62
C THR A 20 -2.21 -3.71 -1.31
N ALA A 21 -2.27 -2.97 -0.20
CA ALA A 21 -2.44 -3.54 1.13
C ALA A 21 -3.80 -3.15 1.71
N SER A 22 -4.50 -4.11 2.29
CA SER A 22 -5.75 -3.87 3.02
C SER A 22 -5.64 -4.48 4.42
N CYS A 23 -5.96 -3.69 5.43
CA CYS A 23 -5.96 -4.10 6.83
C CYS A 23 -7.35 -3.95 7.43
N LYS A 24 -7.72 -4.86 8.33
CA LYS A 24 -8.94 -4.79 9.14
C LYS A 24 -8.57 -4.94 10.60
N LEU A 25 -9.25 -4.19 11.46
CA LEU A 25 -9.14 -4.33 12.91
C LEU A 25 -10.50 -4.38 13.57
N SER A 26 -10.52 -4.93 14.78
CA SER A 26 -11.57 -4.70 15.78
C SER A 26 -10.95 -3.90 16.94
N GLY A 27 -11.35 -2.64 17.07
CA GLY A 27 -10.73 -1.65 17.95
C GLY A 27 -11.21 -0.22 17.68
N GLN A 28 -10.69 0.74 18.45
CA GLN A 28 -11.18 2.13 18.47
C GLN A 28 -10.40 3.08 17.54
N THR A 29 -9.27 2.64 17.01
CA THR A 29 -8.41 3.41 16.09
C THR A 29 -8.60 2.94 14.65
N GLY A 30 -8.15 3.74 13.68
CA GLY A 30 -8.05 3.27 12.30
C GLY A 30 -6.83 2.36 12.08
N VAL A 31 -6.73 1.82 10.86
CA VAL A 31 -5.69 0.89 10.38
C VAL A 31 -4.84 1.47 9.24
N GLU A 32 -4.87 2.79 9.08
CA GLU A 32 -4.20 3.47 7.97
C GLU A 32 -2.70 3.17 7.98
N MET A 33 -2.08 3.20 9.15
CA MET A 33 -0.65 2.97 9.31
C MET A 33 -0.28 1.52 9.04
N GLU A 34 -1.10 0.56 9.43
CA GLU A 34 -0.85 -0.85 9.18
C GLU A 34 -0.92 -1.18 7.69
N ALA A 35 -1.87 -0.59 6.97
CA ALA A 35 -1.97 -0.75 5.52
C ALA A 35 -0.78 -0.10 4.80
N LEU A 36 -0.45 1.16 5.13
CA LEU A 36 0.68 1.88 4.52
C LEU A 36 2.03 1.21 4.83
N THR A 37 2.21 0.73 6.05
CA THR A 37 3.43 0.02 6.45
C THR A 37 3.55 -1.32 5.73
N ALA A 38 2.46 -2.08 5.62
CA ALA A 38 2.46 -3.34 4.88
C ALA A 38 2.83 -3.15 3.40
N ALA A 39 2.26 -2.14 2.74
CA ALA A 39 2.63 -1.80 1.36
C ALA A 39 4.10 -1.36 1.25
N SER A 40 4.57 -0.51 2.17
CA SER A 40 5.94 0.00 2.16
C SER A 40 6.98 -1.10 2.37
N ILE A 41 6.74 -2.00 3.33
CA ILE A 41 7.65 -3.13 3.59
C ILE A 41 7.63 -4.11 2.40
N ALA A 42 6.48 -4.36 1.80
CA ALA A 42 6.41 -5.17 0.58
C ALA A 42 7.23 -4.53 -0.56
N ALA A 43 7.13 -3.21 -0.77
CA ALA A 43 7.93 -2.50 -1.76
C ALA A 43 9.44 -2.61 -1.48
N LEU A 44 9.84 -2.38 -0.23
CA LEU A 44 11.24 -2.52 0.20
C LEU A 44 11.76 -3.95 0.05
N THR A 45 10.90 -4.95 0.26
CA THR A 45 11.25 -6.37 0.06
C THR A 45 11.50 -6.66 -1.41
N ILE A 46 10.67 -6.14 -2.31
CA ILE A 46 10.88 -6.29 -3.76
C ILE A 46 12.16 -5.59 -4.19
N TYR A 47 12.40 -4.39 -3.68
CA TYR A 47 13.66 -3.69 -3.92
C TYR A 47 14.84 -4.56 -3.47
N ASP A 48 14.79 -5.15 -2.28
CA ASP A 48 15.84 -6.03 -1.77
C ASP A 48 16.09 -7.26 -2.66
N MET A 49 15.04 -7.88 -3.20
CA MET A 49 15.15 -9.02 -4.10
C MET A 49 15.73 -8.64 -5.47
N CYS A 50 15.42 -7.45 -5.99
CA CYS A 50 15.75 -7.06 -7.36
C CYS A 50 16.96 -6.10 -7.47
N LYS A 51 17.47 -5.55 -6.36
CA LYS A 51 18.59 -4.58 -6.34
C LYS A 51 19.89 -5.03 -7.02
N ALA A 52 20.07 -6.34 -7.21
CA ALA A 52 21.22 -6.88 -7.92
C ALA A 52 21.10 -6.71 -9.45
N VAL A 53 19.87 -6.69 -9.98
CA VAL A 53 19.56 -6.56 -11.40
C VAL A 53 19.44 -5.09 -11.79
N ASP A 54 18.69 -4.32 -11.00
CA ASP A 54 18.54 -2.88 -11.20
C ASP A 54 18.58 -2.15 -9.85
N ARG A 55 19.45 -1.14 -9.73
CA ARG A 55 19.57 -0.30 -8.53
C ARG A 55 18.81 1.02 -8.66
N GLY A 56 18.29 1.33 -9.85
CA GLY A 56 17.54 2.54 -10.16
C GLY A 56 16.05 2.45 -9.86
N MET A 57 15.57 1.31 -9.33
CA MET A 57 14.15 1.14 -8.97
C MET A 57 13.70 2.22 -8.00
N VAL A 58 12.52 2.78 -8.23
CA VAL A 58 11.90 3.81 -7.39
C VAL A 58 10.69 3.25 -6.69
N ILE A 59 10.56 3.53 -5.38
CA ILE A 59 9.33 3.30 -4.63
C ILE A 59 8.59 4.63 -4.58
N GLU A 60 7.42 4.67 -5.21
CA GLU A 60 6.61 5.89 -5.34
C GLU A 60 5.15 5.65 -5.01
N SER A 61 4.37 6.72 -4.94
CA SER A 61 2.91 6.68 -4.83
C SER A 61 2.38 5.87 -3.63
N VAL A 62 3.12 5.82 -2.52
CA VAL A 62 2.64 5.23 -1.26
C VAL A 62 1.58 6.15 -0.65
N ARG A 63 0.32 5.76 -0.78
CA ARG A 63 -0.84 6.55 -0.32
C ARG A 63 -1.98 5.68 0.17
N LEU A 64 -2.86 6.29 0.95
CA LEU A 64 -4.12 5.67 1.37
C LEU A 64 -5.12 5.79 0.22
N LEU A 65 -5.74 4.67 -0.18
CA LEU A 65 -6.77 4.63 -1.24
C LEU A 65 -8.18 4.74 -0.66
N GLU A 66 -8.43 4.02 0.41
CA GLU A 66 -9.73 3.94 1.05
C GLU A 66 -9.56 3.71 2.55
N LYS A 67 -10.44 4.32 3.35
CA LYS A 67 -10.60 3.99 4.76
C LYS A 67 -12.07 4.05 5.11
N LEU A 68 -12.60 2.95 5.64
CA LEU A 68 -13.95 2.88 6.15
C LEU A 68 -13.97 2.78 7.68
N GLY A 69 -14.70 3.67 8.34
CA GLY A 69 -15.02 3.58 9.76
C GLY A 69 -14.28 4.57 10.67
N GLY A 70 -14.69 4.59 11.94
CA GLY A 70 -14.28 5.61 12.91
C GLY A 70 -15.06 6.92 12.77
N LYS A 71 -14.71 7.91 13.60
CA LYS A 71 -15.40 9.22 13.64
C LYS A 71 -15.32 9.98 12.31
N SER A 72 -14.26 9.75 11.53
CA SER A 72 -13.99 10.42 10.26
C SER A 72 -14.85 9.91 9.09
N GLY A 73 -15.62 8.83 9.27
CA GLY A 73 -16.48 8.27 8.22
C GLY A 73 -15.71 7.47 7.15
N HIS A 74 -16.23 7.50 5.93
CA HIS A 74 -15.65 6.82 4.76
C HIS A 74 -14.82 7.82 3.96
N PHE A 75 -13.54 7.52 3.81
CA PHE A 75 -12.62 8.24 2.94
C PHE A 75 -12.33 7.37 1.71
N ILE A 76 -12.44 7.99 0.52
CA ILE A 76 -11.97 7.45 -0.75
C ILE A 76 -11.08 8.52 -1.36
N ALA A 77 -9.86 8.15 -1.71
CA ALA A 77 -8.91 9.08 -2.28
C ALA A 77 -9.27 9.38 -3.75
N ASP A 78 -9.13 10.64 -4.16
CA ASP A 78 -9.43 11.06 -5.52
C ASP A 78 -8.34 10.57 -6.49
N ASP A 79 -8.73 10.06 -7.66
CA ASP A 79 -7.81 9.51 -8.67
C ASP A 79 -6.94 10.59 -9.33
N ALA A 80 -7.27 11.87 -9.13
CA ALA A 80 -6.60 13.03 -9.74
C ALA A 80 -5.14 13.29 -9.32
N GLN A 81 -4.55 12.46 -8.46
CA GLN A 81 -3.17 12.61 -7.97
C GLN A 81 -2.24 11.44 -8.29
N VAL A 82 -2.62 10.56 -9.21
CA VAL A 82 -1.68 9.60 -9.80
C VAL A 82 -1.09 10.26 -11.04
N ALA A 83 -0.07 11.11 -10.85
CA ALA A 83 0.75 11.54 -11.97
C ALA A 83 1.50 10.30 -12.51
N PRO A 84 1.61 10.14 -13.84
CA PRO A 84 2.35 9.05 -14.46
C PRO A 84 3.86 9.13 -14.18
#